data_AF-A0A519SIY0-F1
#
_entry.id   AF-A0A519SIY0-F1
#
_cell.length_a   1.000
_cell.length_b   1.000
_cell.length_c   1.000
_cell.angle_alpha   90.00
_cell.angle_beta   90.00
_cell.angle_gamma   90.00
#
_symmetry.space_group_name_H-M   'P 1'
#
loop_
_entity.id
_entity.type
_entity.pdbx_description
1 polymer ?
#
loop_
_entity_poly.entity_id
_entity_poly.type
_entity_poly.pdbx_seq_one_letter_code
_entity_poly.pdbx_strand_id
1 'polypeptide(L)'
;MEVASYTLAEATTAAPYLDYARCVDADNRPANHGGNWPTVGEVYPVRVVESRLEGIPLVHVLTFDGPAPYYNAFAPHRFELTHRIYLN
;
A
#
# COMPACT_ATOMS: atom_id res chain seq x y z
N MET A 1 -13.97 7.96 -8.93
CA MET A 1 -12.58 8.28 -8.54
C MET A 1 -12.12 7.16 -7.63
N GLU A 2 -11.05 6.45 -8.01
CA GLU A 2 -10.36 5.53 -7.09
C GLU A 2 -10.00 6.28 -5.80
N VAL A 3 -9.99 5.58 -4.67
CA VAL A 3 -9.69 6.21 -3.38
C VAL A 3 -8.28 6.79 -3.45
N ALA A 4 -8.15 8.10 -3.25
CA ALA A 4 -6.85 8.75 -3.22
C ALA A 4 -5.95 8.05 -2.19
N SER A 5 -4.75 7.64 -2.60
CA SER A 5 -3.79 7.11 -1.64
C SER A 5 -3.47 8.18 -0.61
N TYR A 6 -3.56 7.82 0.67
CA TYR A 6 -3.03 8.68 1.73
C TYR A 6 -1.52 8.64 1.73
N THR A 7 -0.91 9.79 2.00
CA THR A 7 0.43 9.88 2.57
C THR A 7 0.46 9.29 3.98
N LEU A 8 1.65 9.01 4.52
CA LEU A 8 1.78 8.58 5.91
C LEU A 8 1.12 9.54 6.90
N ALA A 9 1.30 10.86 6.71
CA ALA A 9 0.74 11.90 7.60
C ALA A 9 -0.81 11.95 7.55
N GLU A 10 -1.38 11.81 6.35
CA GLU A 10 -2.84 11.72 6.19
C GLU A 10 -3.36 10.43 6.82
N ALA A 11 -2.66 9.31 6.63
CA ALA A 11 -3.04 8.03 7.22
C ALA A 11 -3.06 8.07 8.76
N THR A 12 -2.07 8.70 9.40
CA THR A 12 -2.03 8.84 10.87
C THR A 12 -3.12 9.76 11.41
N THR A 13 -3.65 10.65 10.58
CA THR A 13 -4.77 11.53 10.95
C THR A 13 -6.12 10.84 10.75
N ALA A 14 -6.23 10.00 9.72
CA ALA A 14 -7.49 9.37 9.31
C ALA A 14 -7.91 8.19 10.19
N ALA A 15 -6.98 7.52 10.87
CA ALA A 15 -7.33 6.47 11.84
C ALA A 15 -6.33 6.42 13.00
N PRO A 16 -6.75 5.97 14.19
CA PRO A 16 -5.90 5.90 15.39
C PRO A 16 -4.91 4.73 15.37
N TYR A 17 -4.57 4.23 14.18
CA TYR A 17 -3.66 3.11 13.99
C TYR A 17 -2.98 3.15 12.61
N LEU A 18 -1.84 2.47 12.52
CA LEU A 18 -1.16 2.08 11.29
C LEU A 18 -1.09 0.57 11.18
N ASP A 19 -1.40 0.05 10.00
CA ASP A 19 -1.13 -1.34 9.65
C ASP A 19 0.26 -1.46 9.02
N TYR A 20 0.90 -2.60 9.22
CA TYR A 20 2.18 -2.93 8.61
C TYR A 20 2.07 -4.26 7.87
N ALA A 21 2.58 -4.29 6.64
CA ALA A 21 2.59 -5.50 5.82
C ALA A 21 3.99 -5.82 5.33
N ARG A 22 4.31 -7.11 5.31
CA ARG A 22 5.55 -7.64 4.74
C ARG A 22 5.35 -7.94 3.27
N CYS A 23 6.26 -7.50 2.41
CA CYS A 23 6.24 -7.96 1.02
C CYS A 23 6.67 -9.43 0.95
N VAL A 24 5.83 -10.26 0.34
CA VAL A 24 6.09 -11.70 0.13
C VAL A 24 6.29 -12.03 -1.35
N ASP A 25 5.85 -11.15 -2.26
CA ASP A 25 6.01 -11.29 -3.71
C ASP A 25 6.26 -9.91 -4.36
N ALA A 26 7.47 -9.72 -4.88
CA ALA A 26 7.87 -8.55 -5.65
C ALA A 26 8.12 -8.85 -7.15
N ASP A 27 7.71 -10.03 -7.63
CA ASP A 27 7.95 -10.46 -8.99
C ASP A 27 7.03 -9.73 -9.98
N ASN A 28 7.33 -9.85 -11.27
CA ASN A 28 6.50 -9.31 -12.35
C ASN A 28 6.24 -7.80 -12.23
N ARG A 29 7.28 -7.02 -11.89
CA ARG A 29 7.21 -5.55 -11.97
C ARG A 29 6.81 -5.14 -13.40
N PRO A 30 5.67 -4.46 -13.61
CA PRO A 30 5.25 -4.05 -14.94
C PRO A 30 6.30 -3.14 -15.59
N ALA A 31 6.55 -3.32 -16.88
CA ALA A 31 7.55 -2.53 -17.61
C ALA A 31 7.21 -1.02 -17.63
N ASN A 32 5.93 -0.68 -17.50
CA ASN A 32 5.41 0.68 -17.42
C ASN A 32 5.24 1.19 -15.97
N HIS A 33 5.70 0.45 -14.96
CA HIS A 33 5.58 0.87 -13.55
C HIS A 33 6.61 1.96 -13.20
N GLY A 34 6.12 3.17 -12.96
CA GLY A 34 6.91 4.28 -12.43
C GLY A 34 6.95 4.29 -10.90
N GLY A 35 8.01 4.86 -10.33
CA GLY A 35 8.14 5.05 -8.87
C GLY A 35 8.71 3.85 -8.12
N ASN A 36 8.40 3.81 -6.83
CA ASN A 36 8.91 2.79 -5.92
C ASN A 36 8.28 1.42 -6.19
N TRP A 37 9.01 0.37 -5.83
CA TRP A 37 8.58 -1.02 -5.93
C TRP A 37 8.98 -1.74 -4.64
N PRO A 38 8.14 -2.63 -4.09
CA PRO A 38 8.44 -3.30 -2.83
C PRO A 38 9.60 -4.30 -3.00
N THR A 39 10.27 -4.60 -1.91
CA THR A 39 11.34 -5.59 -1.85
C THR A 39 10.87 -6.75 -0.97
N VAL A 40 11.01 -8.00 -1.46
CA VAL A 40 10.61 -9.19 -0.69
C VAL A 40 11.31 -9.21 0.66
N GLY A 41 10.54 -9.47 1.71
CA GLY A 41 11.03 -9.57 3.09
C GLY A 41 10.91 -8.28 3.89
N GLU A 42 10.89 -7.11 3.23
CA GLU A 42 10.74 -5.81 3.87
C GLU A 42 9.32 -5.58 4.39
N VAL A 43 9.21 -4.78 5.45
CA VAL A 43 7.94 -4.45 6.11
C VAL A 43 7.66 -2.96 5.95
N TYR A 44 6.46 -2.63 5.49
CA TYR A 44 6.06 -1.26 5.21
C TYR A 44 4.80 -0.87 5.97
N PRO A 45 4.64 0.41 6.37
CA PRO A 45 3.36 0.92 6.82
C PRO A 45 2.40 1.00 5.62
N VAL A 46 1.20 0.46 5.78
CA VAL A 46 0.22 0.33 4.71
C VAL A 46 -1.17 0.81 5.11
N ARG A 47 -2.00 1.05 4.09
CA ARG A 47 -3.46 1.06 4.19
C ARG A 47 -4.04 0.02 3.24
N VAL A 48 -5.04 -0.73 3.71
CA VAL A 48 -5.83 -1.62 2.85
C VAL A 48 -7.13 -0.92 2.52
N VAL A 49 -7.42 -0.76 1.24
CA VAL A 49 -8.60 -0.04 0.75
C VAL A 49 -9.29 -0.90 -0.31
N GLU A 50 -10.62 -0.96 -0.29
CA GLU A 50 -11.36 -1.65 -1.35
C GLU A 50 -11.30 -0.85 -2.66
N SER A 51 -10.79 -1.48 -3.73
CA SER A 51 -10.91 -0.92 -5.07
C SER A 51 -12.38 -0.94 -5.50
N ARG A 52 -12.91 0.22 -5.87
CA ARG A 52 -14.26 0.34 -6.43
C ARG A 52 -14.32 -0.14 -7.89
N LEU A 53 -13.19 -0.18 -8.58
CA LEU A 53 -13.10 -0.64 -9.98
C LEU A 53 -12.99 -2.16 -10.06
N GLU A 54 -12.12 -2.74 -9.22
CA GLU A 54 -11.77 -4.15 -9.31
C GLU A 54 -12.52 -5.02 -8.29
N GLY A 55 -13.16 -4.42 -7.28
CA GLY A 55 -13.88 -5.15 -6.23
C GLY A 55 -12.97 -5.98 -5.32
N ILE A 56 -11.66 -5.74 -5.37
CA ILE A 56 -10.64 -6.40 -4.56
C ILE A 56 -9.96 -5.40 -3.62
N PRO A 57 -9.42 -5.84 -2.47
CA PRO A 57 -8.62 -4.97 -1.61
C PRO A 57 -7.28 -4.64 -2.28
N LEU A 58 -6.88 -3.37 -2.20
CA LEU A 58 -5.57 -2.87 -2.60
C LEU A 58 -4.75 -2.50 -1.36
N VAL A 59 -3.45 -2.78 -1.42
CA VAL A 59 -2.48 -2.45 -0.38
C VAL A 59 -1.70 -1.21 -0.81
N HIS A 60 -1.96 -0.08 -0.15
CA HIS A 60 -1.25 1.18 -0.37
C HIS A 60 -0.05 1.28 0.56
N VAL A 61 1.16 1.34 0.00
CA VAL A 61 2.39 1.54 0.77
C VAL A 61 2.62 3.01 1.05
N LEU A 62 2.43 3.44 2.30
CA LEU A 62 2.32 4.86 2.68
C LEU A 62 3.62 5.68 2.51
N THR A 63 4.75 5.00 2.36
CA THR A 63 6.08 5.61 2.17
C THR A 63 6.54 5.64 0.72
N PHE A 64 5.73 5.10 -0.21
CA PHE A 64 6.08 5.04 -1.62
C PHE A 64 5.47 6.19 -2.40
N ASP A 65 6.23 6.68 -3.37
CA ASP A 65 5.83 7.67 -4.35
C ASP A 65 5.79 7.02 -5.75
N GLY A 66 4.90 7.50 -6.60
CA GLY A 66 4.71 7.01 -7.96
C GLY A 66 3.79 7.93 -8.77
N PRO A 67 4.05 8.07 -10.08
CA PRO A 67 3.21 8.86 -10.96
C PRO A 67 1.83 8.21 -11.15
N ALA A 68 0.80 9.04 -11.31
CA ALA A 68 -0.54 8.61 -11.67
C ALA A 68 -0.56 7.74 -12.95
N PRO A 69 -1.54 6.83 -13.13
CA PRO A 69 -2.68 6.56 -12.25
C PRO A 69 -2.43 5.47 -11.21
N TYR A 70 -1.28 4.78 -11.30
CA TYR A 70 -0.91 3.70 -10.38
C TYR A 70 0.06 4.25 -9.35
N TYR A 71 -0.55 4.94 -8.39
CA TYR A 71 0.07 5.28 -7.12
C TYR A 71 0.58 3.98 -6.46
N ASN A 72 1.34 4.11 -5.38
CA ASN A 72 1.77 3.11 -4.39
C ASN A 72 0.76 2.00 -3.92
N ALA A 73 -0.31 1.71 -4.65
CA ALA A 73 -1.28 0.65 -4.47
C ALA A 73 -0.85 -0.64 -5.20
N PHE A 74 -0.95 -1.76 -4.50
CA PHE A 74 -0.52 -3.06 -4.99
C PHE A 74 -1.60 -4.12 -4.73
N ALA A 75 -1.58 -5.16 -5.56
CA ALA A 75 -2.44 -6.32 -5.37
C ALA A 75 -2.16 -7.00 -4.01
N PRO A 76 -3.19 -7.54 -3.36
CA PRO A 76 -3.10 -7.99 -1.96
C PRO A 76 -2.20 -9.21 -1.79
N HIS A 77 -2.10 -10.08 -2.81
CA HIS A 77 -1.26 -11.29 -2.75
C HIS A 77 0.24 -10.97 -2.58
N ARG A 78 0.67 -9.74 -2.88
CA ARG A 78 2.07 -9.32 -2.74
C ARG A 78 2.49 -9.07 -1.31
N PHE A 79 1.52 -8.97 -0.40
CA PHE A 79 1.74 -8.54 0.97
C PHE A 79 1.02 -9.42 1.99
N GLU A 80 1.69 -9.67 3.10
CA GLU A 80 1.12 -10.30 4.29
C GLU A 80 0.99 -9.24 5.39
N LEU A 81 -0.22 -9.02 5.91
CA LEU A 81 -0.41 -8.13 7.07
C LEU A 81 0.25 -8.75 8.31
N THR A 82 1.11 -7.98 8.98
CA THR A 82 1.90 -8.48 10.12
C THR A 82 1.46 -7.87 11.44
N HIS A 83 1.28 -6.55 11.49
CA HIS A 83 1.02 -5.84 12.75
C HIS A 83 0.06 -4.68 12.53
N ARG A 84 -0.68 -4.36 13.60
CA ARG A 84 -1.39 -3.08 13.77
C ARG A 84 -0.81 -2.36 14.98
N ILE A 85 -0.33 -1.15 14.77
CA ILE A 85 0.17 -0.27 15.84
C ILE A 85 -0.87 0.82 16.06
N TYR A 86 -1.34 0.96 17.30
CA TYR A 86 -2.22 2.06 17.69
C TYR A 86 -1.40 3.30 18.09
N LEU A 87 -1.85 4.49 17.70
CA LEU A 87 -1.08 5.74 17.74
C LEU A 87 -1.35 6.59 19.01
N ASN A 88 -2.00 6.00 20.00
CA ASN A 88 -2.48 6.65 21.22
C ASN A 88 -1.53 6.48 22.41
#